data_AF-A0A239JHU3-F1
#
_entry.id   AF-A0A239JHU3-F1
#
_cell.length_a   1.000
_cell.length_b   1.000
_cell.length_c   1.000
_cell.angle_alpha   90.00
_cell.angle_beta   90.00
_cell.angle_gamma   90.00
#
_symmetry.space_group_name_H-M   'P 1'
#
loop_
_entity.id
_entity.type
_entity.pdbx_description
1 polymer ?
#
loop_
_entity_poly.entity_id
_entity_poly.type
_entity_poly.pdbx_seq_one_letter_code
_entity_poly.pdbx_strand_id
1 'polypeptide(L)' 'MSPVLSAGQAEGAPHFEAVTAGIRIARPDGGRPRTRPHRIRADKAYYSRAIRAHLRRRRIACTIPQPASRAWAR' A
#
# COMPACT_ATOMS: atom_id res chain seq x y z
N MET A 1 -4.62 -12.17 -15.11
CA MET A 1 -5.32 -11.40 -14.06
C MET A 1 -4.35 -11.22 -12.89
N SER A 2 -3.93 -10.00 -12.56
CA SER A 2 -3.00 -9.74 -11.44
C SER A 2 -3.82 -9.46 -10.18
N PRO A 3 -3.58 -10.12 -9.04
CA PRO A 3 -4.36 -9.88 -7.84
C PRO A 3 -4.14 -8.45 -7.35
N VAL A 4 -5.23 -7.70 -7.24
CA VAL A 4 -5.28 -6.46 -6.46
C VAL A 4 -5.07 -6.88 -5.01
N LEU A 5 -3.86 -6.66 -4.48
CA LEU A 5 -3.55 -6.95 -3.09
C LEU A 5 -4.46 -6.11 -2.18
N SER A 6 -5.49 -6.75 -1.64
CA SER A 6 -6.24 -6.19 -0.52
C SER A 6 -5.38 -6.40 0.72
N ALA A 7 -4.71 -5.35 1.18
CA ALA A 7 -4.03 -5.30 2.47
C ALA A 7 -5.09 -5.26 3.58
N GLY A 8 -5.77 -6.40 3.77
CA GLY A 8 -6.64 -6.65 4.90
C GLY A 8 -5.80 -6.89 6.15
N GLN A 9 -6.03 -6.06 7.17
CA GLN A 9 -5.57 -6.22 8.56
C GLN A 9 -4.04 -6.17 8.77
N ALA A 10 -3.48 -4.96 8.88
CA ALA A 10 -2.28 -4.73 9.68
C ALA A 10 -2.35 -3.33 10.31
N GLU A 11 -2.44 -3.30 11.63
CA GLU A 11 -2.69 -2.12 12.45
C GLU A 11 -1.46 -1.18 12.42
N GLY A 12 -1.62 0.01 11.83
CA GLY A 12 -0.65 1.12 11.88
C GLY A 12 0.35 1.25 10.72
N ALA A 13 0.86 2.48 10.55
CA ALA A 13 1.89 2.83 9.55
C ALA A 13 3.19 2.00 9.61
N PRO A 14 3.72 1.57 10.78
CA PRO A 14 4.91 0.72 10.84
C PRO A 14 4.70 -0.63 10.15
N HIS A 15 3.55 -1.27 10.37
CA HIS A 15 3.19 -2.51 9.70
C HIS A 15 2.95 -2.30 8.21
N PHE A 16 2.36 -1.16 7.82
CA PHE A 16 2.17 -0.83 6.41
C PHE A 16 3.51 -0.76 5.64
N GLU A 17 4.54 -0.13 6.19
CA GLU A 17 5.86 -0.09 5.54
C GLU A 17 6.46 -1.51 5.38
N ALA A 18 6.41 -2.32 6.43
CA ALA A 18 6.92 -3.69 6.41
C ALA A 18 6.16 -4.59 5.44
N VAL A 19 4.82 -4.54 5.44
CA VAL A 19 3.96 -5.27 4.50
C VAL A 19 4.26 -4.83 3.08
N THR A 20 4.33 -3.52 2.82
CA THR A 20 4.58 -3.02 1.47
C THR A 20 6.01 -3.33 0.97
N ALA A 21 6.97 -3.52 1.87
CA ALA A 21 8.32 -3.97 1.53
C ALA A 21 8.38 -5.50 1.29
N GLY A 22 7.56 -6.27 2.00
CA GLY A 22 7.52 -7.73 1.96
C GLY A 22 6.64 -8.33 0.85
N ILE A 23 5.76 -7.53 0.25
CA ILE A 23 4.92 -7.98 -0.87
C ILE A 23 5.80 -8.52 -2.01
N ARG A 24 5.57 -9.78 -2.39
CA ARG A 24 6.20 -10.43 -3.55
C ARG A 24 5.18 -10.55 -4.67
N ILE A 25 5.46 -9.91 -5.80
CA ILE A 25 4.64 -9.94 -7.01
C ILE A 25 5.28 -10.92 -7.97
N ALA A 26 4.60 -12.04 -8.19
CA ALA A 26 5.02 -13.03 -9.16
C ALA A 26 5.08 -12.42 -10.57
N ARG A 27 6.09 -12.82 -11.32
CA ARG A 27 6.31 -12.38 -12.69
C ARG A 27 5.72 -13.43 -13.65
N PRO A 28 4.87 -13.05 -14.62
CA PRO A 28 4.30 -14.01 -15.57
C PRO A 28 5.37 -14.74 -16.39
N ASP A 29 6.48 -14.04 -16.66
CA ASP A 29 7.68 -14.44 -17.37
C ASP A 29 8.63 -15.35 -16.55
N GLY A 30 8.29 -15.66 -15.29
CA GLY A 30 9.19 -16.34 -14.36
C GLY A 30 10.29 -15.41 -13.82
N GLY A 31 11.18 -15.97 -12.98
CA GLY A 31 12.29 -15.23 -12.36
C GLY A 31 11.96 -14.58 -11.01
N ARG A 32 12.89 -13.76 -10.49
CA ARG A 32 12.81 -13.20 -9.12
C ARG A 32 11.55 -12.33 -8.98
N PRO A 33 10.65 -12.63 -8.01
CA PRO A 33 9.46 -11.82 -7.75
C PRO A 33 9.83 -10.37 -7.48
N ARG A 34 8.99 -9.46 -7.98
CA ARG A 34 9.19 -8.03 -7.71
C ARG A 34 8.70 -7.72 -6.31
N THR A 35 9.52 -7.01 -5.55
CA THR A 35 9.17 -6.53 -4.20
C THR A 35 8.54 -5.13 -4.19
N ARG A 36 8.43 -4.52 -5.37
CA ARG A 36 7.95 -3.15 -5.54
C ARG A 36 6.78 -3.08 -6.54
N PRO A 37 5.55 -2.84 -6.06
CA PRO A 37 4.41 -2.60 -6.93
C PRO A 37 4.57 -1.29 -7.71
N HIS A 38 3.94 -1.23 -8.88
CA HIS A 38 3.81 0.02 -9.64
C HIS A 38 2.77 0.95 -9.02
N ARG A 39 1.64 0.37 -8.61
CA ARG A 39 0.52 1.09 -8.00
C ARG A 39 -0.07 0.26 -6.86
N ILE A 40 -0.46 0.94 -5.79
CA ILE A 40 -1.19 0.37 -4.65
C ILE A 40 -2.58 1.00 -4.60
N ARG A 41 -3.59 0.17 -4.34
CA ARG A 41 -4.93 0.60 -3.97
C ARG A 41 -5.14 0.18 -2.51
N ALA A 42 -5.38 1.13 -1.63
CA ALA A 42 -5.54 0.87 -0.20
C ALA A 42 -6.85 1.45 0.31
N ASP A 43 -7.29 0.96 1.47
CA ASP A 43 -8.48 1.44 2.16
C ASP A 43 -8.30 2.86 2.73
N LYS A 44 -9.41 3.59 2.95
CA LYS A 44 -9.42 4.95 3.53
C LYS A 44 -8.75 5.04 4.91
N ALA A 45 -8.73 3.95 5.68
CA ALA A 45 -8.02 3.87 6.95
C ALA A 45 -6.50 4.11 6.80
N TYR A 46 -5.95 3.92 5.60
CA TYR A 46 -4.55 4.17 5.27
C TYR A 46 -4.30 5.57 4.67
N TYR A 47 -5.27 6.48 4.76
CA TYR A 47 -5.08 7.88 4.38
C TYR A 47 -4.20 8.61 5.42
N SER A 48 -2.90 8.36 5.37
CA SER A 48 -1.90 8.95 6.26
C SER A 48 -0.80 9.65 5.46
N ARG A 49 -0.35 10.82 5.96
CA ARG A 49 0.79 11.54 5.37
C ARG A 49 2.08 10.70 5.43
N ALA A 50 2.30 9.95 6.50
CA ALA A 50 3.45 9.07 6.66
C ALA A 50 3.43 7.95 5.60
N ILE A 51 2.27 7.32 5.41
CA ILE A 51 2.06 6.28 4.39
C ILE A 51 2.31 6.83 2.98
N ARG A 52 1.72 7.99 2.64
CA ARG A 52 1.94 8.62 1.33
C ARG A 52 3.40 9.04 1.12
N ALA A 53 4.08 9.51 2.17
CA ALA A 53 5.51 9.83 2.12
C ALA A 53 6.37 8.58 1.88
N HIS A 54 6.09 7.46 2.54
CA HIS A 54 6.77 6.19 2.29
C HIS A 54 6.59 5.71 0.85
N LEU A 55 5.36 5.71 0.34
CA LEU A 55 5.06 5.30 -1.04
C LEU A 55 5.75 6.23 -2.06
N ARG A 56 5.79 7.54 -1.80
CA ARG A 56 6.48 8.50 -2.65
C ARG A 56 8.00 8.33 -2.62
N ARG A 57 8.62 8.10 -1.45
CA ARG A 57 10.05 7.77 -1.32
C ARG A 57 10.41 6.55 -2.16
N ARG A 58 9.54 5.53 -2.13
CA ARG A 58 9.69 4.32 -2.95
C ARG A 58 9.17 4.48 -4.37
N ARG A 59 8.76 5.67 -4.83
CA ARG A 59 8.12 5.95 -6.14
C ARG A 59 7.07 4.88 -6.54
N ILE A 60 6.17 4.58 -5.62
CA ILE A 60 5.00 3.72 -5.82
C ILE A 60 3.77 4.63 -5.96
N ALA A 61 3.01 4.51 -7.04
CA ALA A 61 1.77 5.24 -7.18
C ALA A 61 0.72 4.71 -6.19
N CYS A 62 -0.11 5.56 -5.59
CA CYS A 62 -1.12 5.10 -4.65
C CYS A 62 -2.50 5.71 -4.94
N THR A 63 -3.54 4.89 -4.84
CA THR A 63 -4.95 5.31 -4.87
C THR A 63 -5.54 4.98 -3.51
N ILE A 64 -5.72 6.01 -2.68
CA ILE A 64 -6.26 5.89 -1.32
C ILE A 64 -7.39 6.92 -1.22
N PRO A 65 -8.65 6.49 -1.06
CA PRO A 65 -9.76 7.42 -0.92
C PRO A 65 -9.61 8.24 0.37
N GLN A 66 -9.91 9.53 0.29
CA GLN A 66 -9.93 10.39 1.46
C GLN A 66 -11.13 10.00 2.35
N PRO A 67 -10.94 9.82 3.68
CA PRO A 67 -12.06 9.58 4.57
C PRO A 67 -13.00 10.79 4.60
N ALA A 68 -14.29 10.53 4.42
CA ALA A 68 -15.34 11.57 4.32
C ALA A 68 -15.83 12.08 5.68
N SER A 69 -15.55 11.38 6.79
CA SER A 69 -16.07 11.73 8.11
C SER A 69 -15.11 12.66 8.87
N ARG A 70 -15.62 13.69 9.55
CA ARG A 70 -14.79 14.54 10.44
C ARG A 70 -14.29 13.79 11.71
N ALA A 71 -14.77 12.58 11.93
CA ALA A 71 -14.49 11.75 13.10
C ALA A 71 -13.11 11.07 13.12
N TRP A 72 -12.38 11.02 12.00
CA TRP A 72 -11.00 10.48 12.00
C TRP A 72 -9.96 11.47 12.54
N ALA A 73 -10.37 12.72 12.81
CA ALA A 73 -9.51 13.81 13.26
C ALA A 73 -9.53 14.03 14.80
N ARG A 74 -9.92 13.01 15.58
CA ARG A 74 -9.87 13.07 17.05
C ARG A 74 -8.64 12.35 17.59
#